data_AF-A0A9E7G479-F1
#
_entry.id   AF-A0A9E7G479-F1
#
_cell.length_a   1.000
_cell.length_b   1.000
_cell.length_c   1.000
_cell.angle_alpha   90.00
_cell.angle_beta   90.00
_cell.angle_gamma   90.00
#
_symmetry.space_group_name_H-M   'P 1'
#
loop_
_entity.id
_entity.type
_entity.pdbx_description
1 polymer ?
#
loop_
_entity_poly.entity_id
_entity_poly.type
_entity_poly.pdbx_seq_one_letter_code
_entity_poly.pdbx_strand_id
1 'polypeptide(L)'
;MFAGDARNLEERLADAALGKAFLLHGSNCAETFKEFNAINIRGTFRILLQMSVVLMFGGQMPVIKVGRTAGQFAKPWSEPFEEKNGLKLPSYRGDNINGDAFDEKSRIPDPQRMIRAYCQAAATLNLLRAFANGGYAAMQRVTQWNLDFTEHSEQGDILTLNPVIWGKKMVLVRSSD
;
A
#
# COMPACT_ATOMS: atom_id res chain seq x y z
N MET A 1 -1.37 -10.31 -12.70
CA MET A 1 -2.03 -9.10 -13.25
C MET A 1 -2.37 -9.39 -14.70
N PHE A 2 -3.49 -8.87 -15.24
CA PHE A 2 -3.79 -9.03 -16.67
C PHE A 2 -3.26 -7.85 -17.47
N ALA A 3 -2.97 -8.03 -18.75
CA ALA A 3 -2.47 -6.95 -19.61
C ALA A 3 -3.46 -5.77 -19.72
N GLY A 4 -4.76 -6.03 -19.61
CA GLY A 4 -5.78 -4.98 -19.56
C GLY A 4 -5.71 -4.12 -18.29
N ASP A 5 -5.32 -4.69 -17.14
CA ASP A 5 -5.14 -3.92 -15.90
C ASP A 5 -4.00 -2.89 -16.06
N ALA A 6 -2.92 -3.28 -16.74
CA ALA A 6 -1.76 -2.41 -16.98
C ALA A 6 -2.09 -1.25 -17.94
N ARG A 7 -2.83 -1.52 -19.03
CA ARG A 7 -3.29 -0.47 -19.94
C ARG A 7 -4.25 0.51 -19.28
N ASN A 8 -5.19 0.02 -18.48
CA ASN A 8 -6.06 0.88 -17.68
C ASN A 8 -5.27 1.75 -16.69
N LEU A 9 -4.20 1.22 -16.09
CA LEU A 9 -3.33 2.02 -15.23
C LEU A 9 -2.58 3.10 -16.01
N GLU A 10 -2.05 2.77 -17.19
CA GLU A 10 -1.36 3.71 -18.08
C GLU A 10 -2.26 4.89 -18.48
N GLU A 11 -3.49 4.63 -18.91
CA GLU A 11 -4.47 5.67 -19.24
C GLU A 11 -4.74 6.60 -18.05
N ARG A 12 -4.91 6.03 -16.84
CA ARG A 12 -5.11 6.83 -15.63
C ARG A 12 -3.87 7.66 -15.28
N LEU A 13 -2.68 7.10 -15.45
CA LEU A 13 -1.44 7.85 -15.21
C LEU A 13 -1.28 9.01 -16.20
N ALA A 14 -1.78 8.87 -17.45
CA ALA A 14 -1.85 9.97 -18.40
C ALA A 14 -2.77 11.10 -17.90
N ASP A 15 -3.91 10.78 -17.29
CA ASP A 15 -4.77 11.80 -16.65
C ASP A 15 -4.05 12.54 -15.52
N ALA A 16 -3.23 11.85 -14.72
CA ALA A 16 -2.43 12.50 -13.68
C ALA A 16 -1.35 13.42 -14.27
N ALA A 17 -0.69 13.01 -15.35
CA ALA A 17 0.28 13.85 -16.06
C ALA A 17 -0.35 15.13 -16.64
N LEU A 18 -1.65 15.08 -17.00
CA LEU A 18 -2.43 16.22 -17.47
C LEU A 18 -3.07 17.04 -16.33
N GLY A 19 -2.78 16.73 -15.06
CA GLY A 19 -3.36 17.42 -13.91
C GLY A 19 -4.84 17.13 -13.65
N LYS A 20 -5.40 16.09 -14.28
CA LYS A 20 -6.81 15.68 -14.11
C LYS A 20 -7.01 14.68 -12.97
N ALA A 21 -5.94 14.11 -12.45
CA ALA A 21 -5.95 13.16 -11.34
C ALA A 21 -4.68 13.29 -10.48
N PHE A 22 -4.72 12.76 -9.26
CA PHE A 22 -3.58 12.73 -8.35
C PHE A 22 -3.08 11.29 -8.15
N LEU A 23 -1.77 11.06 -8.23
CA LEU A 23 -1.17 9.75 -7.96
C LEU A 23 -0.79 9.62 -6.48
N LEU A 24 -1.45 8.68 -5.79
CA LEU A 24 -1.06 8.23 -4.46
C LEU A 24 -0.35 6.87 -4.58
N HIS A 25 0.97 6.88 -4.38
CA HIS A 25 1.80 5.69 -4.37
C HIS A 25 2.36 5.46 -2.96
N GLY A 26 2.00 4.34 -2.32
CA GLY A 26 2.47 4.05 -0.96
C GLY A 26 2.23 2.62 -0.52
N SER A 27 3.12 2.10 0.32
CA SER A 27 3.03 0.82 1.06
C SER A 27 4.28 0.69 1.96
N ASN A 28 4.47 -0.45 2.60
CA ASN A 28 5.64 -0.76 3.42
C ASN A 28 6.96 -0.63 2.61
N CYS A 29 8.06 -0.33 3.31
CA CYS A 29 9.39 -0.11 2.69
C CYS A 29 9.91 -1.36 1.95
N ALA A 30 9.71 -2.54 2.53
CA ALA A 30 9.96 -3.81 1.87
C ALA A 30 9.06 -4.91 2.44
N GLU A 31 8.63 -5.82 1.58
CA GLU A 31 7.92 -7.03 1.99
C GLU A 31 8.95 -8.05 2.48
N THR A 32 8.65 -8.71 3.60
CA THR A 32 9.44 -9.82 4.13
C THR A 32 8.58 -11.07 4.17
N PHE A 33 9.21 -12.23 3.99
CA PHE A 33 8.58 -13.53 4.08
C PHE A 33 8.05 -13.82 5.48
N LYS A 34 8.67 -13.22 6.51
CA LYS A 34 8.29 -13.36 7.93
C LYS A 34 7.03 -12.56 8.27
N GLU A 35 6.86 -11.39 7.68
CA GLU A 35 5.73 -10.49 7.97
C GLU A 35 4.54 -10.67 7.02
N PHE A 36 4.52 -11.79 6.28
CA PHE A 36 3.42 -12.16 5.38
C PHE A 36 2.20 -12.63 6.18
N ASN A 37 1.33 -11.70 6.53
CA ASN A 37 0.04 -12.00 7.14
C ASN A 37 -1.07 -11.05 6.65
N ALA A 38 -2.31 -11.54 6.70
CA ALA A 38 -3.48 -10.81 6.21
C ALA A 38 -3.78 -9.52 6.99
N ILE A 39 -3.39 -9.44 8.27
CA ILE A 39 -3.63 -8.27 9.12
C ILE A 39 -2.79 -7.09 8.62
N ASN A 40 -1.50 -7.32 8.34
CA ASN A 40 -0.57 -6.33 7.80
C ASN A 40 -1.03 -5.84 6.42
N ILE A 41 -1.34 -6.77 5.51
CA ILE A 41 -1.81 -6.44 4.16
C ILE A 41 -3.08 -5.59 4.22
N ARG A 42 -4.04 -5.97 5.07
CA ARG A 42 -5.27 -5.21 5.30
C ARG A 42 -5.00 -3.84 5.91
N GLY A 43 -4.08 -3.75 6.87
CA GLY A 43 -3.69 -2.50 7.53
C GLY A 43 -3.11 -1.49 6.54
N THR A 44 -2.15 -1.92 5.72
CA THR A 44 -1.55 -1.09 4.67
C THR A 44 -2.60 -0.67 3.62
N PHE A 45 -3.46 -1.60 3.19
CA PHE A 45 -4.56 -1.28 2.28
C PHE A 45 -5.53 -0.25 2.86
N ARG A 46 -5.86 -0.37 4.16
CA ARG A 46 -6.72 0.57 4.88
C ARG A 46 -6.14 1.98 4.86
N ILE A 47 -4.87 2.12 5.24
CA ILE A 47 -4.19 3.43 5.28
C ILE A 47 -4.19 4.08 3.90
N LEU A 48 -3.87 3.31 2.84
CA LEU A 48 -3.87 3.81 1.47
C LEU A 48 -5.26 4.33 1.05
N LEU A 49 -6.34 3.64 1.45
CA LEU A 49 -7.70 4.10 1.19
C LEU A 49 -8.05 5.36 1.98
N GLN A 50 -7.71 5.43 3.27
CA GLN A 50 -7.95 6.58 4.14
C GLN A 50 -7.30 7.85 3.58
N MET A 51 -6.01 7.77 3.24
CA MET A 51 -5.26 8.86 2.59
C MET A 51 -5.91 9.25 1.25
N SER A 52 -6.35 8.27 0.45
CA SER A 52 -6.98 8.57 -0.84
C SER A 52 -8.26 9.38 -0.69
N VAL A 53 -9.07 9.12 0.34
CA VAL A 53 -10.33 9.86 0.58
C VAL A 53 -10.03 11.29 1.00
N VAL A 54 -9.06 11.50 1.90
CA VAL A 54 -8.63 12.83 2.31
C VAL A 54 -8.11 13.64 1.11
N LEU A 55 -7.26 13.04 0.28
CA LEU A 55 -6.70 13.68 -0.92
C LEU A 55 -7.76 13.97 -1.99
N MET A 56 -8.71 13.05 -2.21
CA MET A 56 -9.82 13.28 -3.14
C MET A 56 -10.68 14.46 -2.70
N PHE A 57 -10.94 14.58 -1.39
CA PHE A 57 -11.77 15.65 -0.86
C PHE A 57 -11.06 17.00 -0.89
N GLY A 58 -9.80 17.05 -0.47
CA GLY A 58 -9.00 18.28 -0.47
C GLY A 58 -8.60 18.76 -1.87
N GLY A 59 -8.28 17.83 -2.77
CA GLY A 59 -7.86 18.14 -4.14
C GLY A 59 -9.01 18.26 -5.15
N GLN A 60 -10.24 17.90 -4.78
CA GLN A 60 -11.42 17.86 -5.66
C GLN A 60 -11.18 17.13 -7.00
N MET A 61 -10.32 16.11 -6.99
CA MET A 61 -9.96 15.35 -8.19
C MET A 61 -9.80 13.85 -7.87
N PRO A 62 -9.94 12.97 -8.88
CA PRO A 62 -9.72 11.54 -8.72
C PRO A 62 -8.31 11.22 -8.21
N VAL A 63 -8.21 10.28 -7.27
CA VAL A 63 -6.93 9.75 -6.80
C VAL A 63 -6.68 8.34 -7.35
N ILE A 64 -5.55 8.16 -8.03
CA ILE A 64 -5.03 6.88 -8.51
C ILE A 64 -4.21 6.26 -7.38
N LYS A 65 -4.58 5.05 -6.96
CA LYS A 65 -3.97 4.34 -5.84
C LYS A 65 -3.03 3.26 -6.37
N VAL A 66 -1.75 3.35 -6.05
CA VAL A 66 -0.72 2.36 -6.40
C VAL A 66 -0.04 1.88 -5.12
N GLY A 67 0.01 0.56 -4.92
CA GLY A 67 0.68 -0.05 -3.76
C GLY A 67 2.05 -0.61 -4.10
N ARG A 68 3.06 -0.34 -3.26
CA ARG A 68 4.36 -1.07 -3.28
C ARG A 68 4.20 -2.40 -2.54
N THR A 69 3.47 -3.34 -3.15
CA THR A 69 3.10 -4.63 -2.53
C THR A 69 3.01 -5.71 -3.61
N ALA A 70 2.96 -6.97 -3.19
CA ALA A 70 2.90 -8.14 -4.07
C ALA A 70 4.13 -8.25 -5.00
N GLY A 71 5.33 -7.98 -4.47
CA GLY A 71 6.57 -8.19 -5.21
C GLY A 71 7.78 -7.38 -4.75
N GLN A 72 7.64 -6.52 -3.72
CA GLN A 72 8.71 -5.64 -3.26
C GLN A 72 9.65 -6.37 -2.28
N PHE A 73 10.23 -7.48 -2.72
CA PHE A 73 11.11 -8.32 -1.91
C PHE A 73 12.59 -7.99 -2.06
N ALA A 74 13.00 -7.43 -3.20
CA ALA A 74 14.39 -7.08 -3.47
C ALA A 74 14.77 -5.72 -2.85
N LYS A 75 16.01 -5.63 -2.37
CA LYS A 75 16.60 -4.40 -1.82
C LYS A 75 17.93 -4.09 -2.49
N PRO A 76 18.08 -2.92 -3.13
CA PRO A 76 19.38 -2.47 -3.59
C PRO A 76 20.27 -2.11 -2.39
N TRP A 77 21.56 -2.36 -2.52
CA TRP A 77 22.58 -1.93 -1.56
C TRP A 77 23.75 -1.32 -2.31
N SER A 78 24.28 -0.24 -1.76
CA SER A 78 25.48 0.42 -2.30
C SER A 78 26.70 -0.47 -2.16
N GLU A 79 26.86 -1.12 -1.00
CA GLU A 79 28.00 -1.99 -0.73
C GLU A 79 27.64 -3.48 -0.92
N PRO A 80 28.50 -4.27 -1.59
CA PRO A 80 28.26 -5.69 -1.81
C PRO A 80 28.42 -6.54 -0.54
N PHE A 81 29.11 -6.02 0.48
CA PHE A 81 29.34 -6.69 1.75
C PHE A 81 28.88 -5.83 2.93
N GLU A 82 28.42 -6.49 3.98
CA GLU A 82 28.08 -5.94 5.28
C GLU A 82 29.09 -6.48 6.30
N GLU A 83 29.66 -5.59 7.11
CA GLU A 83 30.62 -5.94 8.15
C GLU A 83 30.05 -5.64 9.53
N LYS A 84 30.07 -6.64 10.42
CA LYS A 84 29.66 -6.50 11.82
C LYS A 84 30.63 -7.27 12.70
N ASN A 85 31.11 -6.63 13.77
CA ASN A 85 32.03 -7.25 14.74
C ASN A 85 33.26 -7.90 14.10
N GLY A 86 33.81 -7.30 13.02
CA GLY A 86 34.97 -7.80 12.28
C GLY A 86 34.68 -8.98 11.34
N LEU A 87 33.43 -9.45 11.25
CA LEU A 87 33.01 -10.46 10.29
C LEU A 87 32.39 -9.76 9.07
N LYS A 88 32.88 -10.10 7.87
CA LYS A 88 32.43 -9.54 6.59
C LYS A 88 31.62 -10.58 5.82
N LEU A 89 30.33 -10.31 5.60
CA LEU A 89 29.40 -11.20 4.88
C LEU A 89 28.75 -10.48 3.69
N PRO A 90 28.22 -11.20 2.68
CA PRO A 90 27.44 -10.57 1.63
C PRO A 90 26.25 -9.78 2.18
N SER A 91 25.99 -8.60 1.61
CA SER A 91 24.85 -7.76 2.00
C SER A 91 23.52 -8.49 1.78
N TYR A 92 22.54 -8.21 2.63
CA TYR A 92 21.19 -8.78 2.52
C TYR A 92 20.44 -8.09 1.38
N ARG A 93 20.21 -8.76 0.25
CA ARG A 93 19.64 -8.16 -0.97
C ARG A 93 18.13 -8.27 -1.05
N GLY A 94 17.47 -8.63 0.04
CA GLY A 94 16.03 -8.87 0.06
C GLY A 94 15.68 -10.35 0.03
N ASP A 95 14.47 -10.66 0.50
CA ASP A 95 14.06 -12.03 0.81
C ASP A 95 13.98 -12.95 -0.41
N ASN A 96 13.80 -12.39 -1.60
CA ASN A 96 13.83 -13.12 -2.87
C ASN A 96 15.24 -13.50 -3.34
N ILE A 97 16.29 -13.00 -2.69
CA ILE A 97 17.70 -13.29 -3.00
C ILE A 97 18.35 -14.07 -1.86
N ASN A 98 18.40 -13.51 -0.65
CA ASN A 98 19.04 -14.13 0.51
C ASN A 98 18.31 -13.77 1.82
N GLY A 99 18.76 -14.32 2.95
CA GLY A 99 18.17 -14.13 4.27
C GLY A 99 18.67 -12.86 4.98
N ASP A 100 17.83 -12.31 5.85
CA ASP A 100 18.11 -11.11 6.66
C ASP A 100 19.13 -11.37 7.78
N ALA A 101 19.13 -12.60 8.32
CA ALA A 101 20.05 -13.01 9.39
C ALA A 101 21.52 -12.84 8.98
N PHE A 102 22.34 -12.36 9.91
CA PHE A 102 23.76 -12.09 9.70
C PHE A 102 24.60 -13.35 10.00
N ASP A 103 24.46 -14.35 9.13
CA ASP A 103 25.23 -15.59 9.16
C ASP A 103 25.54 -16.07 7.74
N GLU A 104 26.62 -16.84 7.56
CA GLU A 104 27.08 -17.28 6.24
C GLU A 104 25.99 -18.01 5.45
N LYS A 105 25.25 -18.92 6.10
CA LYS A 105 24.24 -19.75 5.42
C LYS A 105 23.09 -18.89 4.90
N SER A 106 22.62 -17.94 5.71
CA SER A 106 21.55 -17.03 5.33
C SER A 106 21.95 -16.07 4.21
N ARG A 107 23.23 -15.68 4.11
CA ARG A 107 23.68 -14.69 3.12
C ARG A 107 23.99 -15.26 1.74
N ILE A 108 24.04 -16.58 1.59
CA ILE A 108 24.16 -17.26 0.28
C ILE A 108 22.87 -17.03 -0.53
N PRO A 109 22.95 -16.50 -1.77
CA PRO A 109 21.80 -16.37 -2.64
C PRO A 109 21.15 -17.73 -2.98
N ASP A 110 19.83 -17.83 -2.84
CA ASP A 110 19.07 -19.06 -3.11
C ASP A 110 17.98 -18.80 -4.17
N PRO A 111 18.10 -19.35 -5.39
CA PRO A 111 17.10 -19.21 -6.44
C PRO A 111 15.70 -19.71 -6.07
N GLN A 112 15.56 -20.66 -5.14
CA GLN A 112 14.25 -21.14 -4.68
C GLN A 112 13.43 -20.05 -3.99
N ARG A 113 14.10 -19.02 -3.46
CA ARG A 113 13.43 -17.84 -2.89
C ARG A 113 12.63 -17.05 -3.92
N MET A 114 12.98 -17.10 -5.21
CA MET A 114 12.18 -16.47 -6.26
C MET A 114 10.81 -17.13 -6.41
N ILE A 115 10.76 -18.47 -6.31
CA ILE A 115 9.49 -19.22 -6.36
C ILE A 115 8.64 -18.88 -5.13
N ARG A 116 9.26 -18.81 -3.95
CA ARG A 116 8.57 -18.39 -2.72
C ARG A 116 8.03 -16.96 -2.81
N ALA A 117 8.83 -16.03 -3.34
CA ALA A 117 8.42 -14.64 -3.58
C ALA A 117 7.24 -14.56 -4.55
N TYR A 118 7.25 -15.36 -5.63
CA TYR A 118 6.12 -15.46 -6.56
C TYR A 118 4.83 -15.93 -5.85
N CYS A 119 4.91 -17.01 -5.06
CA CYS A 119 3.74 -17.53 -4.35
C CYS A 119 3.16 -16.50 -3.36
N GLN A 120 4.02 -15.81 -2.61
CA GLN A 120 3.55 -14.75 -1.69
C GLN A 120 2.99 -13.54 -2.45
N ALA A 121 3.63 -13.11 -3.53
CA ALA A 121 3.11 -12.03 -4.37
C ALA A 121 1.72 -12.35 -4.92
N ALA A 122 1.53 -13.57 -5.45
CA ALA A 122 0.25 -14.04 -5.95
C ALA A 122 -0.83 -14.05 -4.85
N ALA A 123 -0.50 -14.55 -3.66
CA ALA A 123 -1.42 -14.58 -2.52
C ALA A 123 -1.77 -13.17 -2.02
N THR A 124 -0.78 -12.27 -1.89
CA THR A 124 -1.00 -10.86 -1.52
C THR A 124 -1.92 -10.17 -2.53
N LEU A 125 -1.64 -10.30 -3.82
CA LEU A 125 -2.44 -9.66 -4.87
C LEU A 125 -3.87 -10.21 -4.90
N ASN A 126 -4.05 -11.52 -4.67
CA ASN A 126 -5.37 -12.12 -4.58
C ASN A 126 -6.18 -11.54 -3.41
N LEU A 127 -5.56 -11.43 -2.23
CA LEU A 127 -6.21 -10.86 -1.05
C LEU A 127 -6.57 -9.37 -1.26
N LEU A 128 -5.68 -8.59 -1.87
CA LEU A 128 -5.94 -7.18 -2.19
C LEU A 128 -7.11 -7.02 -3.18
N ARG A 129 -7.19 -7.88 -4.20
CA ARG A 129 -8.33 -7.91 -5.13
C ARG A 129 -9.63 -8.28 -4.41
N ALA A 130 -9.59 -9.22 -3.49
CA ALA A 130 -10.74 -9.58 -2.67
C ALA A 130 -11.20 -8.40 -1.79
N PHE A 131 -10.28 -7.63 -1.18
CA PHE A 131 -10.66 -6.42 -0.43
C PHE A 131 -11.21 -5.30 -1.32
N ALA A 132 -10.63 -5.10 -2.50
CA ALA A 132 -11.09 -4.07 -3.43
C ALA A 132 -12.52 -4.35 -3.95
N ASN A 133 -12.82 -5.60 -4.32
CA ASN A 133 -14.09 -5.96 -4.92
C ASN A 133 -15.14 -6.46 -3.91
N GLY A 134 -14.72 -6.97 -2.75
CA GLY A 134 -15.58 -7.57 -1.72
C GLY A 134 -16.21 -6.56 -0.74
N GLY A 135 -16.26 -5.28 -1.08
CA GLY A 135 -16.90 -4.24 -0.27
C GLY A 135 -16.09 -3.71 0.91
N TYR A 136 -14.86 -4.20 1.15
CA TYR A 136 -13.96 -3.62 2.16
C TYR A 136 -13.56 -2.19 1.79
N ALA A 137 -13.40 -1.90 0.50
CA ALA A 137 -13.13 -0.57 -0.03
C ALA A 137 -14.37 0.34 -0.16
N ALA A 138 -15.53 -0.06 0.38
CA ALA A 138 -16.75 0.76 0.32
C ALA A 138 -16.55 2.09 1.06
N MET A 139 -16.92 3.20 0.40
CA MET A 139 -16.69 4.57 0.87
C MET A 139 -17.21 4.81 2.29
N GLN A 140 -18.38 4.26 2.63
CA GLN A 140 -18.98 4.36 3.98
C GLN A 140 -18.04 3.85 5.08
N ARG A 141 -17.31 2.75 4.84
CA ARG A 141 -16.36 2.20 5.81
C ARG A 141 -15.11 3.06 5.93
N VAL A 142 -14.63 3.63 4.82
CA VAL A 142 -13.43 4.47 4.81
C VAL A 142 -13.66 5.77 5.57
N THR A 143 -14.83 6.38 5.41
CA THR A 143 -15.21 7.58 6.18
C THR A 143 -15.30 7.28 7.67
N GLN A 144 -15.87 6.14 8.06
CA GLN A 144 -15.91 5.73 9.47
C GLN A 144 -14.51 5.61 10.08
N TRP A 145 -13.57 4.94 9.39
CA TRP A 145 -12.19 4.82 9.91
C TRP A 145 -11.46 6.16 10.05
N ASN A 146 -11.78 7.12 9.19
CA ASN A 146 -11.22 8.47 9.29
C ASN A 146 -11.77 9.21 10.51
N LEU A 147 -13.05 9.04 10.83
CA LEU A 147 -13.65 9.59 12.05
C LEU A 147 -12.98 8.99 13.29
N ASP A 148 -12.86 7.66 13.36
CA ASP A 148 -12.19 6.96 14.47
C ASP A 148 -10.73 7.46 14.68
N PHE A 149 -9.98 7.69 13.59
CA PHE A 149 -8.62 8.25 13.66
C PHE A 149 -8.61 9.67 14.22
N THR A 150 -9.58 10.48 13.80
CA THR A 150 -9.66 11.89 14.18
C THR A 150 -9.99 12.05 15.66
N GLU A 151 -10.91 11.22 16.18
CA GLU A 151 -11.29 11.21 17.60
C GLU A 151 -10.15 10.79 18.53
N HIS A 152 -9.15 10.05 18.02
CA HIS A 152 -8.10 9.42 18.83
C HIS A 152 -6.70 10.02 18.59
N SER A 153 -6.60 11.17 17.92
CA SER A 153 -5.33 11.84 17.64
C SER A 153 -5.27 13.25 18.23
N GLU A 154 -4.12 13.65 18.80
CA GLU A 154 -3.90 15.01 19.33
C GLU A 154 -4.00 16.10 18.24
N GLN A 155 -3.82 15.73 16.96
CA GLN A 155 -4.03 16.61 15.80
C GLN A 155 -5.42 16.45 15.15
N GLY A 156 -6.35 15.73 15.78
CA GLY A 156 -7.68 15.49 15.26
C GLY A 156 -8.43 16.78 14.91
N ASP A 157 -8.16 17.84 15.69
CA ASP A 157 -8.76 19.16 15.49
C ASP A 157 -8.47 19.75 14.11
N ILE A 158 -7.31 19.49 13.51
CA ILE A 158 -6.97 20.01 12.17
C ILE A 158 -7.87 19.39 11.08
N LEU A 159 -8.35 18.16 11.29
CA LEU A 159 -9.27 17.47 10.37
C LEU A 159 -10.75 17.75 10.72
N THR A 160 -11.07 18.17 11.95
CA THR A 160 -12.44 18.55 12.39
C THR A 160 -12.77 20.03 12.27
N LEU A 161 -11.81 20.91 11.94
CA LEU A 161 -11.99 22.36 11.81
C LEU A 161 -12.81 22.79 10.56
N ASN A 162 -14.03 22.25 10.40
CA ASN A 162 -15.27 23.01 10.13
C ASN A 162 -16.50 22.06 10.06
N PRO A 163 -17.32 21.95 11.12
CA PRO A 163 -18.56 21.17 11.06
C PRO A 163 -19.58 21.73 10.05
N VAL A 164 -19.43 22.99 9.62
CA VAL A 164 -20.28 23.62 8.59
C VAL A 164 -20.04 23.01 7.20
N ILE A 165 -18.84 22.44 6.94
CA ILE A 165 -18.49 21.81 5.66
C ILE A 165 -18.86 20.32 5.66
N TRP A 166 -18.76 19.64 6.81
CA TRP A 166 -19.08 18.22 6.95
C TRP A 166 -20.59 17.93 7.07
N GLY A 167 -21.39 18.87 7.58
CA GLY A 167 -22.82 18.64 7.85
C GLY A 167 -23.82 18.97 6.72
N LYS A 168 -23.42 19.67 5.64
CA LYS A 168 -24.38 20.25 4.67
C LYS A 168 -24.45 19.60 3.28
N LYS A 169 -23.66 18.57 2.97
CA LYS A 169 -23.73 17.87 1.66
C LYS A 169 -23.90 16.36 1.71
N MET A 170 -24.30 15.82 2.86
CA MET A 170 -24.84 14.46 2.97
C MET A 170 -26.38 14.50 2.90
N VAL A 171 -26.92 15.19 1.90
CA VAL A 171 -28.31 14.93 1.50
C VAL A 171 -28.26 13.61 0.75
N LEU A 172 -28.77 12.57 1.40
CA LEU A 172 -29.22 11.35 0.77
C LEU A 172 -29.92 11.72 -0.54
N VAL A 173 -29.34 11.32 -1.68
CA VAL A 173 -30.14 11.09 -2.89
C VAL A 173 -31.03 9.90 -2.57
N ARG A 174 -32.16 10.16 -1.91
CA ARG A 174 -33.32 9.28 -1.96
C ARG A 174 -33.82 9.36 -3.41
N SER A 175 -33.84 8.22 -4.08
CA SER A 175 -34.61 8.10 -5.32
C SER A 175 -36.07 8.42 -5.01
N SER A 176 -36.69 9.11 -5.95
CA SER A 176 -38.12 9.34 -6.11
C SER A 176 -38.93 8.07 -5.84
N ASP A 177 -39.89 8.18 -4.92
CA ASP A 177 -41.33 7.89 -5.09
C ASP A 177 -42.11 8.52 -3.93
#